data_AF-K1SGV4-F1
#
_entry.id   AF-K1SGV4-F1
#
_cell.length_a   1.000
_cell.length_b   1.000
_cell.length_c   1.000
_cell.angle_alpha   90.00
_cell.angle_beta   90.00
_cell.angle_gamma   90.00
#
_symmetry.space_group_name_H-M   'P 1'
#
loop_
_entity.id
_entity.type
_entity.pdbx_description
1 polymer ?
#
loop_
_entity_poly.entity_id
_entity_poly.type
_entity_poly.pdbx_seq_one_letter_code
_entity_poly.pdbx_strand_id
1 'polypeptide(L)'
;KYTLEVKVTNTGDKFSGKEVVQVYYEAPQGALGQPARQLCAYEKTENLAPGQSQTLKIAFDINGIASYDDSGVTGNKSCYVLEAGDYNFYVGNSVKNNKLAYTYKVEELKVTEQLSEAACPNDENLTLIKPGKRREDGTYEITYVPSQKPTVDMAKRIEDNLPKDMKITGDVGITLQDSKSR
;
A
#
# COMPACT_ATOMS: atom_id res chain seq x y z
N LYS A 1 -11.81 -2.95 -5.85
CA LYS A 1 -11.20 -2.65 -7.18
C LYS A 1 -11.90 -1.49 -7.87
N TYR A 2 -11.12 -0.49 -8.28
CA TYR A 2 -11.54 0.68 -9.05
C TYR A 2 -10.75 0.71 -10.36
N THR A 3 -11.27 1.40 -11.37
CA THR A 3 -10.59 1.57 -12.65
C THR A 3 -10.80 2.97 -13.16
N LEU A 4 -9.69 3.64 -13.53
CA LEU A 4 -9.70 4.94 -14.18
C LEU A 4 -9.41 4.76 -15.67
N GLU A 5 -10.21 5.39 -16.52
CA GLU A 5 -9.96 5.45 -17.95
C GLU A 5 -9.27 6.77 -18.31
N VAL A 6 -8.07 6.68 -18.88
CA VAL A 6 -7.24 7.86 -19.19
C VAL A 6 -6.87 7.82 -20.66
N LYS A 7 -7.34 8.80 -21.43
CA LYS A 7 -6.94 8.98 -22.82
C LYS A 7 -5.64 9.79 -22.88
N VAL A 8 -4.61 9.18 -23.48
CA VAL A 8 -3.34 9.82 -23.80
C VAL A 8 -3.28 10.07 -25.29
N THR A 9 -2.79 11.25 -25.71
CA THR A 9 -2.59 11.61 -27.11
C THR A 9 -1.16 12.10 -27.28
N ASN A 10 -0.43 11.58 -28.26
CA ASN A 10 0.84 12.18 -28.67
C ASN A 10 0.53 13.44 -29.50
N THR A 11 0.76 14.61 -28.90
CA THR A 11 0.50 15.92 -29.53
C THR A 11 1.70 16.49 -30.29
N GLY A 12 2.82 15.75 -30.34
CA GLY A 12 3.95 16.10 -31.19
C GLY A 12 3.65 15.89 -32.67
N ASP A 13 4.48 16.46 -33.54
CA ASP A 13 4.32 16.44 -35.00
C ASP A 13 5.31 15.50 -35.71
N LYS A 14 6.44 15.18 -35.06
CA LYS A 14 7.59 14.53 -35.72
C LYS A 14 7.90 13.11 -35.26
N PHE A 15 7.80 12.83 -33.95
CA PHE A 15 8.32 11.59 -33.37
C PHE A 15 7.23 10.77 -32.70
N SER A 16 7.35 9.45 -32.84
CA SER A 16 6.58 8.51 -32.03
C SER A 16 7.15 8.43 -30.62
N GLY A 17 6.30 8.16 -29.63
CA GLY A 17 6.74 8.04 -28.24
C GLY A 17 5.76 7.25 -27.36
N LYS A 18 6.22 6.93 -26.16
CA LYS A 18 5.41 6.31 -25.10
C LYS A 18 5.29 7.26 -23.92
N GLU A 19 4.15 7.25 -23.24
CA GLU A 19 3.93 8.00 -22.00
C GLU A 19 3.56 7.03 -20.87
N VAL A 20 3.98 7.35 -19.65
CA VAL A 20 3.61 6.61 -18.43
C VAL A 20 2.60 7.44 -17.65
N VAL A 21 1.39 6.92 -17.52
CA VAL A 21 0.36 7.50 -16.66
C VAL A 21 0.45 6.86 -15.28
N GLN A 22 0.51 7.69 -14.25
CA GLN A 22 0.68 7.34 -12.85
C GLN A 22 -0.53 7.83 -12.06
N VAL A 23 -1.01 6.99 -11.13
CA VAL A 23 -2.11 7.28 -10.23
C VAL A 23 -1.58 7.32 -8.81
N TYR A 24 -1.68 8.49 -8.20
CA TYR A 24 -1.32 8.73 -6.81
C TYR A 24 -2.57 8.90 -5.97
N TYR A 25 -2.48 8.61 -4.68
CA TYR A 25 -3.50 8.99 -3.70
C TYR A 25 -2.91 9.86 -2.60
N GLU A 26 -3.75 10.74 -2.04
CA GLU A 26 -3.55 11.46 -0.79
C GLU A 26 -4.61 10.94 0.18
N ALA A 27 -4.17 10.17 1.17
CA ALA A 27 -5.02 9.68 2.24
C ALA A 27 -5.27 10.79 3.28
N PRO A 28 -6.39 10.76 4.02
CA PRO A 28 -6.57 11.64 5.17
C PRO A 28 -5.44 11.41 6.17
N GLN A 29 -4.93 12.48 6.79
CA GLN A 29 -3.82 12.35 7.75
C GLN A 29 -4.15 11.42 8.91
N GLY A 30 -5.41 11.47 9.40
CA GLY A 30 -5.88 10.61 10.47
C GLY A 30 -5.00 10.67 11.74
N ALA A 31 -5.05 9.62 12.52
CA ALA A 31 -4.20 9.41 13.68
C ALA A 31 -2.84 8.82 13.29
N LEU A 32 -2.72 8.08 12.18
CA LEU A 32 -1.45 7.45 11.75
C LEU A 32 -0.48 8.46 11.13
N GLY A 33 -0.98 9.48 10.43
CA GLY A 33 -0.19 10.39 9.62
C GLY A 33 0.17 9.74 8.28
N GLN A 34 0.00 10.49 7.20
CA GLN A 34 0.13 9.96 5.83
C GLN A 34 1.08 10.79 4.97
N PRO A 35 1.79 10.18 4.01
CA PRO A 35 2.51 10.93 2.99
C PRO A 35 1.54 11.78 2.15
N ALA A 36 2.01 12.91 1.64
CA ALA A 36 1.19 13.78 0.80
C ALA A 36 0.76 13.10 -0.51
N ARG A 37 1.57 12.19 -1.07
CA ARG A 37 1.25 11.42 -2.28
C ARG A 37 1.87 10.02 -2.16
N GLN A 38 1.10 8.99 -2.50
CA GLN A 38 1.56 7.61 -2.63
C GLN A 38 1.09 7.02 -3.95
N LEU A 39 1.95 6.30 -4.66
CA LEU A 39 1.60 5.67 -5.94
C LEU A 39 0.73 4.43 -5.65
N CYS A 40 -0.42 4.29 -6.33
CA CYS A 40 -1.27 3.10 -6.23
C CYS A 40 -1.37 2.31 -7.54
N ALA A 41 -1.16 2.94 -8.69
CA ALA A 41 -1.12 2.27 -9.98
C ALA A 41 -0.39 3.10 -11.04
N TYR A 42 0.05 2.45 -12.10
CA TYR A 42 0.57 3.11 -13.30
C TYR A 42 0.34 2.22 -14.52
N GLU A 43 0.24 2.84 -15.69
CA GLU A 43 0.18 2.15 -16.97
C GLU A 43 0.99 2.92 -18.01
N LYS A 44 1.49 2.21 -19.01
CA LYS A 44 2.29 2.80 -20.09
C LYS A 44 1.58 2.64 -21.42
N THR A 45 1.61 3.68 -22.24
CA THR A 45 1.07 3.59 -23.59
C THR A 45 1.93 2.66 -24.46
N GLU A 46 1.33 2.17 -25.54
CA GLU A 46 2.04 1.74 -26.71
C GLU A 46 2.81 2.89 -27.35
N ASN A 47 3.61 2.56 -28.37
CA ASN A 47 4.34 3.58 -29.12
C ASN A 47 3.36 4.36 -30.00
N LEU A 48 3.00 5.57 -29.59
CA LEU A 48 2.02 6.42 -30.26
C LEU A 48 2.71 7.29 -31.30
N ALA A 49 2.28 7.20 -32.56
CA ALA A 49 2.66 8.14 -33.60
C ALA A 49 2.10 9.56 -33.33
N PRO A 50 2.67 10.62 -33.94
CA PRO A 50 2.08 11.95 -33.95
C PRO A 50 0.56 11.94 -34.22
N GLY A 51 -0.22 12.55 -33.33
CA GLY A 51 -1.68 12.62 -33.41
C GLY A 51 -2.43 11.36 -32.93
N GLN A 52 -1.74 10.25 -32.66
CA GLN A 52 -2.37 9.01 -32.19
C GLN A 52 -2.74 9.12 -30.70
N SER A 53 -3.85 8.47 -30.33
CA SER A 53 -4.28 8.33 -28.94
C SER A 53 -4.39 6.87 -28.51
N GLN A 54 -4.26 6.62 -27.21
CA GLN A 54 -4.64 5.38 -26.55
C GLN A 54 -5.41 5.69 -25.26
N THR A 55 -6.47 4.93 -25.00
CA THR A 55 -7.15 4.93 -23.71
C THR A 55 -6.59 3.80 -22.84
N LEU A 56 -5.98 4.17 -21.72
CA LEU A 56 -5.49 3.23 -20.71
C LEU A 56 -6.58 2.96 -19.68
N LYS A 57 -6.66 1.71 -19.22
CA LYS A 57 -7.50 1.28 -18.09
C LYS A 57 -6.60 0.98 -16.91
N ILE A 58 -6.57 1.88 -15.94
CA ILE A 58 -5.65 1.80 -14.81
C ILE A 58 -6.42 1.34 -13.59
N ALA A 59 -6.16 0.11 -13.13
CA ALA A 59 -6.91 -0.51 -12.03
C ALA A 59 -6.08 -0.56 -10.75
N PHE A 60 -6.74 -0.33 -9.62
CA PHE A 60 -6.16 -0.47 -8.28
C PHE A 60 -7.20 -1.00 -7.31
N ASP A 61 -6.74 -1.58 -6.19
CA ASP A 61 -7.63 -1.99 -5.12
C ASP A 61 -7.62 -0.98 -3.97
N ILE A 62 -8.80 -0.63 -3.46
CA ILE A 62 -8.92 0.33 -2.35
C ILE A 62 -8.33 -0.23 -1.08
N ASN A 63 -8.46 -1.53 -0.83
CA ASN A 63 -7.82 -2.12 0.34
C ASN A 63 -6.28 -2.07 0.23
N GLY A 64 -5.72 -1.95 -0.99
CA GLY A 64 -4.28 -1.83 -1.22
C GLY A 64 -3.69 -0.45 -0.85
N ILE A 65 -4.51 0.53 -0.48
CA ILE A 65 -4.05 1.85 -0.01
C ILE A 65 -4.13 2.00 1.52
N ALA A 66 -4.49 0.93 2.22
CA ALA A 66 -4.61 0.90 3.67
C ALA A 66 -3.24 1.08 4.36
N SER A 67 -3.27 1.64 5.56
CA SER A 67 -2.09 1.84 6.40
C SER A 67 -2.09 0.87 7.55
N TYR A 68 -0.92 0.40 7.95
CA TYR A 68 -0.79 -0.54 9.06
C TYR A 68 -0.73 0.23 10.40
N ASP A 69 -1.62 -0.11 11.33
CA ASP A 69 -1.59 0.42 12.70
C ASP A 69 -0.78 -0.50 13.61
N ASP A 70 0.52 -0.25 13.69
CA ASP A 70 1.43 -0.94 14.60
C ASP A 70 1.25 -0.51 16.06
N SER A 71 0.85 0.75 16.27
CA SER A 71 0.69 1.40 17.57
C SER A 71 -0.61 1.12 18.30
N GLY A 72 -1.66 0.76 17.56
CA GLY A 72 -3.02 0.73 18.08
C GLY A 72 -3.64 2.11 18.26
N VAL A 73 -3.05 3.19 17.71
CA VAL A 73 -3.57 4.56 17.87
C VAL A 73 -4.96 4.73 17.27
N THR A 74 -5.33 3.86 16.31
CA THR A 74 -6.67 3.84 15.72
C THR A 74 -7.65 2.95 16.48
N GLY A 75 -7.20 2.29 17.55
CA GLY A 75 -7.94 1.25 18.26
C GLY A 75 -7.83 -0.16 17.63
N ASN A 76 -7.10 -0.31 16.53
CA ASN A 76 -7.02 -1.55 15.74
C ASN A 76 -5.57 -2.02 15.58
N LYS A 77 -4.88 -2.28 16.70
CA LYS A 77 -3.48 -2.71 16.68
C LYS A 77 -3.29 -3.95 15.79
N SER A 78 -2.21 -3.95 15.02
CA SER A 78 -1.85 -5.02 14.07
C SER A 78 -2.85 -5.22 12.95
N CYS A 79 -3.51 -4.16 12.49
CA CYS A 79 -4.41 -4.18 11.34
C CYS A 79 -3.91 -3.27 10.22
N TYR A 80 -4.22 -3.63 8.98
CA TYR A 80 -4.33 -2.66 7.91
C TYR A 80 -5.70 -1.98 7.99
N VAL A 81 -5.70 -0.64 8.00
CA VAL A 81 -6.90 0.18 8.16
C VAL A 81 -6.96 1.31 7.12
N LEU A 82 -8.19 1.68 6.76
CA LEU A 82 -8.50 2.93 6.09
C LEU A 82 -9.15 3.86 7.11
N GLU A 83 -8.44 4.89 7.53
CA GLU A 83 -8.99 5.90 8.44
C GLU A 83 -10.09 6.72 7.77
N ALA A 84 -11.06 7.21 8.54
CA ALA A 84 -12.15 8.02 8.01
C ALA A 84 -11.63 9.31 7.37
N GLY A 85 -12.26 9.72 6.27
CA GLY A 85 -11.93 10.95 5.55
C GLY A 85 -11.90 10.78 4.03
N ASP A 86 -11.33 11.78 3.37
CA ASP A 86 -11.27 11.88 1.92
C ASP A 86 -9.95 11.34 1.38
N TYR A 87 -10.03 10.32 0.52
CA TYR A 87 -8.93 9.78 -0.24
C TYR A 87 -8.95 10.38 -1.64
N ASN A 88 -8.04 11.32 -1.91
CA ASN A 88 -7.97 12.05 -3.17
C ASN A 88 -7.03 11.34 -4.15
N PHE A 89 -7.53 10.98 -5.33
CA PHE A 89 -6.75 10.33 -6.38
C PHE A 89 -6.31 11.34 -7.44
N TYR A 90 -5.01 11.36 -7.71
CA TYR A 90 -4.37 12.25 -8.66
C TYR A 90 -3.78 11.45 -9.82
N VAL A 91 -4.03 11.90 -11.05
CA VAL A 91 -3.56 11.25 -12.28
C VAL A 91 -2.66 12.19 -13.06
N GLY A 92 -1.52 11.68 -13.53
CA GLY A 92 -0.57 12.46 -14.31
C GLY A 92 0.62 11.64 -14.80
N ASN A 93 1.68 12.29 -15.26
CA ASN A 93 2.91 11.62 -15.70
C ASN A 93 4.07 11.73 -14.69
N SER A 94 3.85 12.42 -13.57
CA SER A 94 4.75 12.42 -12.42
C SER A 94 4.02 12.82 -11.13
N VAL A 95 4.65 12.57 -9.99
CA VAL A 95 4.14 13.01 -8.67
C VAL A 95 3.97 14.54 -8.54
N LYS A 96 4.67 15.32 -9.38
CA LYS A 96 4.57 16.79 -9.40
C LYS A 96 3.66 17.33 -10.51
N ASN A 97 3.42 16.55 -11.56
CA ASN A 97 2.56 16.91 -12.69
C ASN A 97 1.39 15.94 -12.76
N ASN A 98 0.37 16.19 -11.94
CA ASN A 98 -0.87 15.44 -11.88
C ASN A 98 -2.05 16.35 -11.55
N LYS A 99 -3.27 15.83 -11.72
CA LYS A 99 -4.53 16.51 -11.44
C LYS A 99 -5.43 15.62 -10.61
N LEU A 100 -6.20 16.22 -9.70
CA LEU A 100 -7.25 15.51 -8.98
C LEU A 100 -8.26 14.95 -9.98
N ALA A 101 -8.47 13.64 -9.92
CA ALA A 101 -9.36 12.91 -10.81
C ALA A 101 -10.60 12.39 -10.10
N TYR A 102 -10.46 11.98 -8.83
CA TYR A 102 -11.54 11.38 -8.05
C TYR A 102 -11.27 11.52 -6.55
N THR A 103 -12.33 11.60 -5.74
CA THR A 103 -12.24 11.55 -4.28
C THR A 103 -13.12 10.42 -3.78
N TYR A 104 -12.53 9.47 -3.05
CA TYR A 104 -13.21 8.38 -2.39
C TYR A 104 -13.39 8.73 -0.91
N LYS A 105 -14.63 8.73 -0.42
CA LYS A 105 -14.95 9.08 0.96
C LYS A 105 -15.11 7.81 1.81
N VAL A 106 -14.43 7.78 2.95
CA VAL A 106 -14.58 6.75 3.98
C VAL A 106 -15.24 7.42 5.18
N GLU A 107 -16.51 7.11 5.43
CA GLU A 107 -17.28 7.75 6.52
C GLU A 107 -16.76 7.34 7.90
N GLU A 108 -16.35 6.08 8.03
CA GLU A 108 -15.93 5.46 9.28
C GLU A 108 -14.69 4.60 9.03
N LEU A 109 -13.82 4.48 10.04
CA LEU A 109 -12.61 3.67 9.92
C LEU A 109 -12.97 2.24 9.52
N LYS A 110 -12.29 1.73 8.49
CA LYS A 110 -12.47 0.37 7.99
C LYS A 110 -11.21 -0.46 8.21
N VAL A 111 -11.34 -1.58 8.92
CA VAL A 111 -10.30 -2.62 8.96
C VAL A 111 -10.35 -3.39 7.64
N THR A 112 -9.24 -3.39 6.89
CA THR A 112 -9.12 -4.12 5.63
C THR A 112 -8.53 -5.51 5.82
N GLU A 113 -7.63 -5.65 6.81
CA GLU A 113 -7.00 -6.92 7.14
C GLU A 113 -6.54 -6.90 8.61
N GLN A 114 -6.89 -7.95 9.35
CA GLN A 114 -6.40 -8.18 10.71
C GLN A 114 -5.20 -9.13 10.65
N LEU A 115 -4.09 -8.71 11.24
CA LEU A 115 -2.86 -9.50 11.35
C LEU A 115 -2.48 -9.68 12.83
N SER A 116 -1.21 -10.01 13.06
CA SER A 116 -0.61 -10.08 14.39
C SER A 116 0.70 -9.31 14.39
N GLU A 117 1.05 -8.72 15.52
CA GLU A 117 2.37 -8.11 15.72
C GLU A 117 3.46 -9.12 15.37
N ALA A 118 4.33 -8.78 14.43
CA ALA A 118 5.46 -9.59 13.99
C ALA A 118 6.65 -8.68 13.68
N ALA A 119 7.86 -9.10 14.06
CA ALA A 119 9.11 -8.36 13.84
C ALA A 119 9.10 -6.90 14.35
N CYS A 120 8.41 -6.63 15.46
CA CYS A 120 8.45 -5.32 16.10
C CYS A 120 9.88 -5.01 16.59
N PRO A 121 10.43 -3.81 16.32
CA PRO A 121 11.78 -3.45 16.76
C PRO A 121 11.87 -3.32 18.28
N ASN A 122 12.92 -3.88 18.86
CA ASN A 122 13.22 -3.77 20.30
C ASN A 122 14.35 -2.77 20.56
N ASP A 123 14.15 -1.50 20.19
CA ASP A 123 15.11 -0.42 20.42
C ASP A 123 14.42 0.73 21.16
N GLU A 124 14.85 1.01 22.38
CA GLU A 124 14.32 2.06 23.25
C GLU A 124 14.48 3.47 22.66
N ASN A 125 15.51 3.69 21.84
CA ASN A 125 15.85 5.01 21.32
C ASN A 125 15.32 5.25 19.89
N LEU A 126 14.68 4.27 19.28
CA LEU A 126 14.14 4.40 17.94
C LEU A 126 12.97 5.38 17.91
N THR A 127 13.10 6.42 17.10
CA THR A 127 12.05 7.42 16.84
C THR A 127 11.69 7.43 15.36
N LEU A 128 10.42 7.69 15.07
CA LEU A 128 9.83 7.69 13.75
C LEU A 128 9.39 9.11 13.38
N ILE A 129 9.61 9.50 12.12
CA ILE A 129 9.07 10.75 11.59
C ILE A 129 7.56 10.63 11.45
N LYS A 130 6.84 11.64 11.92
CA LYS A 130 5.38 11.76 11.78
C LYS A 130 5.01 13.16 11.25
N PRO A 131 4.09 13.27 10.29
CA PRO A 131 3.53 14.56 9.88
C PRO A 131 2.86 15.28 11.07
N GLY A 132 3.25 16.54 11.30
CA GLY A 132 2.66 17.43 12.28
C GLY A 132 1.54 18.30 11.68
N LYS A 133 1.49 19.58 12.06
CA LYS A 133 0.48 20.50 11.51
C LYS A 133 0.74 20.77 10.02
N ARG A 134 -0.35 20.91 9.26
CA ARG A 134 -0.29 21.34 7.86
C ARG A 134 0.05 22.84 7.81
N ARG A 135 1.03 23.19 6.97
CA ARG A 135 1.42 24.56 6.67
C ARG A 135 0.58 25.15 5.53
N GLU A 136 0.63 26.47 5.36
CA GLU A 136 -0.08 27.19 4.29
C GLU A 136 0.35 26.77 2.88
N ASP A 137 1.61 26.37 2.71
CA ASP A 137 2.17 25.87 1.45
C ASP A 137 1.74 24.42 1.11
N GLY A 138 0.93 23.80 1.98
CA GLY A 138 0.45 22.44 1.84
C GLY A 138 1.41 21.35 2.34
N THR A 139 2.62 21.72 2.79
CA THR A 139 3.55 20.80 3.46
C THR A 139 3.14 20.54 4.91
N TYR A 140 3.83 19.61 5.56
CA TYR A 140 3.61 19.29 6.97
C TYR A 140 4.87 19.59 7.79
N GLU A 141 4.66 20.00 9.04
CA GLU A 141 5.72 20.00 10.04
C GLU A 141 6.28 18.58 10.23
N ILE A 142 7.59 18.48 10.47
CA ILE A 142 8.24 17.21 10.79
C ILE A 142 8.22 17.07 12.31
N THR A 143 7.53 16.05 12.81
CA THR A 143 7.53 15.69 14.23
C THR A 143 8.12 14.29 14.40
N TYR A 144 8.44 13.92 15.64
CA TYR A 144 9.01 12.61 15.98
C TYR A 144 8.17 11.95 17.06
N VAL A 145 7.92 10.65 16.90
CA VAL A 145 7.25 9.81 17.89
C VAL A 145 8.12 8.60 18.22
N PRO A 146 8.10 8.08 19.46
CA PRO A 146 8.82 6.85 19.77
C PRO A 146 8.22 5.66 18.98
N SER A 147 9.08 4.74 18.54
CA SER A 147 8.65 3.47 17.97
C SER A 147 7.98 2.59 19.03
N GLN A 148 7.00 1.81 18.58
CA GLN A 148 6.37 0.77 19.38
C GLN A 148 7.36 -0.29 19.85
N LYS A 149 7.04 -0.94 20.96
CA LYS A 149 7.81 -2.03 21.56
C LYS A 149 7.13 -3.38 21.35
N PRO A 150 7.90 -4.47 21.28
CA PRO A 150 7.33 -5.80 21.20
C PRO A 150 6.46 -6.08 22.42
N THR A 151 5.24 -6.55 22.18
CA THR A 151 4.30 -6.99 23.22
C THR A 151 4.10 -8.50 23.22
N VAL A 152 4.63 -9.18 22.21
CA VAL A 152 4.50 -10.62 22.01
C VAL A 152 5.66 -11.37 22.65
N ASP A 153 5.34 -12.38 23.45
CA ASP A 153 6.30 -13.41 23.83
C ASP A 153 6.57 -14.34 22.64
N MET A 154 7.72 -14.12 21.99
CA MET A 154 8.13 -14.88 20.82
C MET A 154 8.45 -16.33 21.14
N ALA A 155 9.00 -16.63 22.31
CA ALA A 155 9.31 -18.00 22.70
C ALA A 155 8.02 -18.81 22.84
N LYS A 156 7.04 -18.25 23.56
CA LYS A 156 5.72 -18.84 23.71
C LYS A 156 4.99 -19.00 22.36
N ARG A 157 5.02 -17.98 21.50
CA ARG A 157 4.39 -18.08 20.18
C ARG A 157 4.99 -19.22 19.35
N ILE A 158 6.31 -19.40 19.37
CA ILE A 158 6.97 -20.50 18.66
C ILE A 158 6.50 -21.84 19.22
N GLU A 159 6.51 -22.00 20.54
CA GLU A 159 6.07 -23.22 21.22
C GLU A 159 4.61 -23.58 20.87
N ASP A 160 3.70 -22.60 20.97
CA ASP A 160 2.26 -22.76 20.68
C ASP A 160 2.00 -23.14 19.20
N ASN A 161 2.93 -22.82 18.29
CA ASN A 161 2.80 -23.04 16.85
C ASN A 161 3.77 -24.11 16.31
N LEU A 162 4.41 -24.90 17.18
CA LEU A 162 5.26 -26.01 16.73
C LEU A 162 4.42 -27.00 15.90
N PRO A 163 4.86 -27.34 14.67
CA PRO A 163 4.15 -28.35 13.87
C PRO A 163 4.23 -29.70 14.57
N LYS A 164 3.21 -30.52 14.39
CA LYS A 164 3.22 -31.89 14.92
C LYS A 164 4.30 -32.70 14.23
N ASP A 165 5.05 -33.45 15.02
CA ASP A 165 6.00 -34.43 14.49
C ASP A 165 5.28 -35.43 13.57
N MET A 166 5.83 -35.60 12.37
CA MET A 166 5.42 -36.70 11.49
C MET A 166 6.19 -37.95 11.89
N LYS A 167 5.47 -39.07 12.10
CA LYS A 167 6.10 -40.35 12.39
C LYS A 167 7.05 -40.72 11.24
N ILE A 168 8.32 -40.96 11.56
CA ILE A 168 9.29 -41.48 10.60
C ILE A 168 8.93 -42.93 10.27
N THR A 169 8.54 -43.19 9.02
CA THR A 169 8.08 -44.52 8.56
C THR A 169 9.17 -45.37 7.93
N GLY A 170 10.38 -44.83 7.72
CA GLY A 170 11.37 -45.43 6.84
C GLY A 170 10.94 -45.36 5.38
N ASP A 171 11.65 -46.09 4.50
CA ASP A 171 11.26 -46.24 3.10
C ASP A 171 10.00 -47.11 2.99
N VAL A 172 8.92 -46.51 2.50
CA VAL A 172 7.62 -47.17 2.27
C VAL A 172 7.31 -47.28 0.77
N GLY A 173 8.31 -47.07 -0.09
CA GLY A 173 8.16 -47.16 -1.56
C GLY A 173 7.44 -45.98 -2.20
N ILE A 174 7.21 -44.89 -1.46
CA ILE A 174 6.62 -43.65 -1.98
C ILE A 174 7.75 -42.74 -2.45
N THR A 175 7.77 -42.41 -3.74
CA THR A 175 8.70 -41.46 -4.33
C THR A 175 8.09 -40.06 -4.39
N LEU A 176 8.93 -39.04 -4.61
CA LEU A 176 8.45 -37.68 -4.82
C LEU A 176 7.54 -37.55 -6.06
N GLN A 177 7.67 -38.43 -7.06
CA GLN A 177 6.80 -38.45 -8.24
C GLN A 177 5.38 -38.90 -7.91
N ASP A 178 5.22 -39.83 -6.96
CA ASP A 178 3.91 -40.34 -6.50
C ASP A 178 3.10 -39.28 -5.74
N SER A 179 3.78 -38.26 -5.19
CA SER A 179 3.14 -37.12 -4.51
C SER A 179 2.55 -36.08 -5.48
N LYS A 180 3.13 -35.95 -6.69
CA LYS A 180 2.68 -34.97 -7.71
C LYS A 180 1.40 -35.39 -8.44
N SER A 181 1.01 -36.65 -8.32
CA SER A 181 -0.11 -37.25 -9.05
C SER A 181 -1.41 -37.32 -8.22
N ARG A 182 -1.45 -36.62 -7.07
CA ARG A 182 -2.63 -36.44 -6.22
C ARG A 182 -3.06 -34.99 -6.14
#